data_AF-A0A3D1UXV4-F1
#
_entry.id   AF-A0A3D1UXV4-F1
#
_cell.length_a   1.000
_cell.length_b   1.000
_cell.length_c   1.000
_cell.angle_alpha   90.00
_cell.angle_beta   90.00
_cell.angle_gamma   90.00
#
_symmetry.space_group_name_H-M   'P 1'
#
loop_
_entity.id
_entity.type
_entity.pdbx_description
1 polymer ?
#
loop_
_entity_poly.entity_id
_entity_poly.type
_entity_poly.pdbx_seq_one_letter_code
_entity_poly.pdbx_strand_id
1 'polypeptide(L)'
;MDYYDVFPRIVPADKVSEVRIRPRYKHALFPEAELMQVVCNPFDGLNPDGKYGPDADAEKRVEWRMDGDTLVIRVFFTGEQEHNIRVTIRNGQTGNVELVKGFRIYSLESDLYELRPYRGDFHIHTTGSDGRETPCYVAARYRQKGFDFAAISDHGNYKPSVEAIDYWKALDLDFRLYPGEEVHSQDNPVHIIHFGGKYSINDRWRDNTEQYFREVAAIQDALPDKDPRVNNFAVAASEWVFDEIRRAGGLCVFCHPYWSVAQNVIDEGITSEIFRRNKFDAFEVLGGFYKYQFESNNFQVVRYYEEQAKGNRFPVVGLSDSHGVDRFEFGAGRPVVQRVVGMKYADSRDCDLFGWYYTVVLAKSNTVEDLIDGIRNFRSCAVSCIEGETPRVYGPFRMVRYVNFLLREYFPMHDTLCATEGALMLDHLAGDAKAAGALKQLKGRTADYMEASFGK
;
A
#
# COMPACT_ATOMS: atom_id res chain seq x y z
N MET A 1 -17.21 -12.47 3.04
CA MET A 1 -16.13 -13.34 3.56
C MET A 1 -16.17 -13.49 5.07
N ASP A 2 -16.94 -12.66 5.77
CA ASP A 2 -16.93 -12.60 7.24
C ASP A 2 -17.51 -13.83 7.94
N TYR A 3 -18.18 -14.71 7.20
CA TYR A 3 -18.81 -15.91 7.72
C TYR A 3 -17.99 -17.18 7.57
N TYR A 4 -16.86 -17.13 6.85
CA TYR A 4 -16.00 -18.29 6.63
C TYR A 4 -14.54 -17.97 6.87
N ASP A 5 -13.87 -18.83 7.60
CA ASP A 5 -12.41 -18.90 7.63
C ASP A 5 -11.96 -19.79 6.47
N VAL A 6 -11.20 -19.22 5.54
CA VAL A 6 -10.64 -19.91 4.36
C VAL A 6 -9.14 -19.88 4.50
N PHE A 7 -8.51 -21.06 4.68
CA PHE A 7 -7.07 -21.15 4.87
C PHE A 7 -6.48 -22.42 4.22
N PRO A 8 -5.31 -22.31 3.56
CA PRO A 8 -4.68 -21.05 3.16
C PRO A 8 -5.47 -20.38 2.04
N ARG A 9 -5.29 -19.07 1.88
CA ARG A 9 -5.82 -18.27 0.75
C ARG A 9 -4.83 -18.17 -0.40
N ILE A 10 -3.55 -18.31 -0.07
CA ILE A 10 -2.43 -18.29 -0.99
C ILE A 10 -1.69 -19.62 -0.90
N VAL A 11 -1.52 -20.26 -2.05
CA VAL A 11 -0.91 -21.58 -2.20
C VAL A 11 0.26 -21.50 -3.19
N PRO A 12 1.21 -22.43 -3.15
CA PRO A 12 2.23 -22.51 -4.19
C PRO A 12 1.62 -23.00 -5.51
N ALA A 13 2.03 -22.38 -6.61
CA ALA A 13 1.72 -22.82 -7.97
C ALA A 13 2.32 -24.20 -8.27
N ASP A 14 1.63 -24.94 -9.14
CA ASP A 14 2.00 -26.26 -9.64
C ASP A 14 2.23 -27.30 -8.53
N LYS A 15 1.44 -27.19 -7.45
CA LYS A 15 1.44 -28.14 -6.33
C LYS A 15 0.03 -28.50 -5.92
N VAL A 16 -0.09 -29.69 -5.32
CA VAL A 16 -1.29 -30.08 -4.60
C VAL A 16 -1.29 -29.38 -3.25
N SER A 17 -2.38 -28.69 -2.91
CA SER A 17 -2.56 -28.05 -1.60
C SER A 17 -3.93 -28.38 -1.02
N GLU A 18 -4.00 -28.46 0.31
CA GLU A 18 -5.25 -28.59 1.05
C GLU A 18 -5.74 -27.19 1.45
N VAL A 19 -7.01 -26.89 1.19
CA VAL A 19 -7.73 -25.69 1.63
C VAL A 19 -8.86 -26.11 2.55
N ARG A 20 -8.97 -25.42 3.69
CA ARG A 20 -10.00 -25.63 4.71
C ARG A 20 -10.92 -24.43 4.75
N ILE A 21 -12.21 -24.67 4.59
CA ILE A 21 -13.27 -23.64 4.58
C ILE A 21 -14.20 -23.92 5.76
N ARG A 22 -14.02 -23.17 6.85
CA ARG A 22 -14.77 -23.33 8.09
C ARG A 22 -15.82 -22.24 8.25
N PRO A 23 -17.11 -22.56 8.41
CA PRO A 23 -18.12 -21.57 8.77
C PRO A 23 -17.89 -21.05 10.20
N ARG A 24 -18.02 -19.73 10.39
CA ARG A 24 -17.86 -19.06 11.69
C ARG A 24 -19.17 -19.02 12.49
N TYR A 25 -20.30 -19.12 11.81
CA TYR A 25 -21.63 -18.95 12.40
C TYR A 25 -22.63 -19.96 11.84
N LYS A 26 -23.66 -20.27 12.62
CA LYS A 26 -24.66 -21.31 12.31
C LYS A 26 -25.38 -21.11 10.96
N HIS A 27 -25.67 -19.87 10.57
CA HIS A 27 -26.35 -19.58 9.30
C HIS A 27 -25.45 -19.79 8.07
N ALA A 28 -24.15 -20.03 8.29
CA ALA A 28 -23.16 -20.27 7.24
C ALA A 28 -22.77 -21.75 7.13
N LEU A 29 -23.34 -22.64 7.95
CA LEU A 29 -23.05 -24.07 7.89
C LEU A 29 -23.31 -24.62 6.49
N PHE A 30 -22.46 -25.57 6.09
CA PHE A 30 -22.69 -26.36 4.89
C PHE A 30 -23.78 -27.41 5.17
N PRO A 31 -24.63 -27.73 4.18
CA PRO A 31 -25.57 -28.83 4.29
C PRO A 31 -24.87 -30.19 4.19
N GLU A 32 -25.64 -31.27 4.27
CA GLU A 32 -25.16 -32.64 4.05
C GLU A 32 -24.42 -32.77 2.69
N ALA A 33 -23.40 -33.63 2.67
CA ALA A 33 -22.47 -33.74 1.54
C ALA A 33 -23.16 -34.11 0.23
N GLU A 34 -24.23 -34.92 0.28
CA GLU A 34 -25.01 -35.37 -0.88
C GLU A 34 -25.76 -34.22 -1.56
N LEU A 35 -25.96 -33.10 -0.86
CA LEU A 35 -26.60 -31.89 -1.40
C LEU A 35 -25.59 -30.92 -2.02
N MET A 36 -24.29 -31.25 -2.00
CA MET A 36 -23.22 -30.37 -2.46
C MET A 36 -22.49 -30.92 -3.68
N GLN A 37 -22.08 -29.98 -4.52
CA GLN A 37 -21.14 -30.22 -5.62
C GLN A 37 -20.02 -29.19 -5.52
N VAL A 38 -18.78 -29.66 -5.47
CA VAL A 38 -17.60 -28.81 -5.30
C VAL A 38 -16.73 -28.92 -6.55
N VAL A 39 -16.37 -27.78 -7.13
CA VAL A 39 -15.47 -27.69 -8.28
C VAL A 39 -14.45 -26.59 -8.04
N CYS A 40 -13.25 -26.71 -8.63
CA CYS A 40 -12.22 -25.68 -8.59
C CYS A 40 -11.89 -25.27 -10.02
N ASN A 41 -12.08 -23.99 -10.35
CA ASN A 41 -11.86 -23.49 -11.71
C ASN A 41 -10.68 -22.50 -11.74
N PRO A 42 -9.70 -22.68 -12.63
CA PRO A 42 -8.65 -21.69 -12.87
C PRO A 42 -9.25 -20.46 -13.58
N PHE A 43 -8.99 -19.26 -13.08
CA PHE A 43 -9.57 -18.03 -13.65
C PHE A 43 -9.00 -17.64 -15.00
N ASP A 44 -7.69 -17.82 -15.19
CA ASP A 44 -7.06 -17.55 -16.48
C ASP A 44 -7.35 -18.67 -17.48
N GLY A 45 -7.96 -19.77 -17.01
CA GLY A 45 -8.27 -20.95 -17.80
C GLY A 45 -7.06 -21.87 -18.02
N LEU A 46 -5.91 -21.64 -17.37
CA LEU A 46 -4.76 -22.54 -17.45
C LEU A 46 -5.05 -23.80 -16.63
N ASN A 47 -5.18 -24.93 -17.33
CA ASN A 47 -5.52 -26.23 -16.76
C ASN A 47 -4.27 -27.09 -16.49
N PRO A 48 -4.34 -28.10 -15.61
CA PRO A 48 -3.23 -29.02 -15.29
C PRO A 48 -2.56 -29.72 -16.48
N ASP A 49 -3.23 -29.83 -17.63
CA ASP A 49 -2.66 -30.38 -18.86
C ASP A 49 -1.84 -29.34 -19.67
N GLY A 50 -1.66 -28.14 -19.13
CA GLY A 50 -0.95 -27.02 -19.72
C GLY A 50 -1.75 -26.22 -20.75
N LYS A 51 -3.04 -26.53 -20.95
CA LYS A 51 -3.87 -25.85 -21.96
C LYS A 51 -4.75 -24.78 -21.36
N TYR A 52 -4.98 -23.73 -22.14
CA TYR A 52 -5.95 -22.69 -21.83
C TYR A 52 -7.34 -23.07 -22.32
N GLY A 53 -8.36 -22.91 -21.48
CA GLY A 53 -9.76 -23.08 -21.85
C GLY A 53 -10.61 -23.55 -20.67
N PRO A 54 -11.93 -23.75 -20.90
CA PRO A 54 -12.82 -24.30 -19.88
C PRO A 54 -12.34 -25.69 -19.42
N ASP A 55 -12.27 -25.92 -18.11
CA ASP A 55 -11.95 -27.24 -17.57
C ASP A 55 -13.21 -28.11 -17.51
N ALA A 56 -13.44 -28.90 -18.56
CA ALA A 56 -14.56 -29.84 -18.62
C ALA A 56 -14.50 -30.94 -17.54
N ASP A 57 -13.33 -31.15 -16.92
CA ASP A 57 -13.09 -32.16 -15.88
C ASP A 57 -12.84 -31.53 -14.50
N ALA A 58 -13.14 -30.24 -14.30
CA ALA A 58 -12.89 -29.51 -13.04
C ALA A 58 -13.42 -30.24 -11.80
N GLU A 59 -14.59 -30.87 -11.91
CA GLU A 59 -15.21 -31.63 -10.82
C GLU A 59 -14.45 -32.91 -10.47
N LYS A 60 -13.83 -33.56 -11.45
CA LYS A 60 -13.08 -34.81 -11.24
C LYS A 60 -11.68 -34.56 -10.65
N ARG A 61 -11.22 -33.30 -10.69
CA ARG A 61 -9.87 -32.88 -10.28
C ARG A 61 -9.82 -32.28 -8.87
N VAL A 62 -10.94 -32.33 -8.16
CA VAL A 62 -11.06 -31.85 -6.78
C VAL A 62 -11.39 -33.02 -5.87
N GLU A 63 -10.51 -33.30 -4.92
CA GLU A 63 -10.81 -34.16 -3.78
C GLU A 63 -11.42 -33.29 -2.68
N TRP A 64 -12.55 -33.68 -2.10
CA TRP A 64 -13.13 -32.95 -0.97
C TRP A 64 -13.87 -33.85 0.01
N ARG A 65 -14.01 -33.37 1.25
CA ARG A 65 -14.75 -34.03 2.32
C ARG A 65 -15.23 -33.02 3.36
N MET A 66 -16.21 -33.43 4.17
CA MET A 66 -16.55 -32.72 5.40
C MET A 66 -15.70 -33.23 6.57
N ASP A 67 -15.28 -32.31 7.43
CA ASP A 67 -14.54 -32.54 8.67
C ASP A 67 -15.25 -31.80 9.82
N GLY A 68 -16.26 -32.46 10.41
CA GLY A 68 -17.29 -31.76 11.16
C GLY A 68 -17.97 -30.71 10.27
N ASP A 69 -17.97 -29.46 10.70
CA ASP A 69 -18.55 -28.34 9.94
C ASP A 69 -17.61 -27.76 8.86
N THR A 70 -16.36 -28.25 8.77
CA THR A 70 -15.35 -27.69 7.85
C THR A 70 -15.33 -28.44 6.53
N LEU A 71 -15.44 -27.72 5.42
CA LEU A 71 -15.21 -28.26 4.09
C LEU A 71 -13.69 -28.29 3.83
N VAL A 72 -13.15 -29.49 3.60
CA VAL A 72 -11.73 -29.72 3.31
C VAL A 72 -11.59 -30.13 1.86
N ILE A 73 -10.70 -29.46 1.13
CA ILE A 73 -10.55 -29.59 -0.31
C ILE A 73 -9.07 -29.75 -0.63
N ARG A 74 -8.72 -30.70 -1.50
CA ARG A 74 -7.37 -30.95 -1.98
C ARG A 74 -7.35 -30.88 -3.50
N VAL A 75 -6.55 -29.95 -4.03
CA VAL A 75 -6.53 -29.60 -5.46
C VAL A 75 -5.09 -29.36 -5.91
N PHE A 76 -4.77 -29.72 -7.15
CA PHE A 76 -3.57 -29.27 -7.84
C PHE A 76 -3.79 -27.87 -8.42
N PHE A 77 -3.15 -26.85 -7.84
CA PHE A 77 -3.30 -25.47 -8.27
C PHE A 77 -2.32 -25.13 -9.39
N THR A 78 -2.76 -25.22 -10.64
CA THR A 78 -1.90 -25.03 -11.83
C THR A 78 -1.51 -23.58 -12.04
N GLY A 79 -0.23 -23.33 -12.29
CA GLY A 79 0.36 -22.04 -12.65
C GLY A 79 0.10 -20.91 -11.64
N GLU A 80 0.61 -19.72 -11.92
CA GLU A 80 0.28 -18.52 -11.15
C GLU A 80 -1.02 -17.88 -11.64
N GLN A 81 -2.08 -17.99 -10.84
CA GLN A 81 -3.40 -17.44 -11.15
C GLN A 81 -4.35 -17.48 -9.95
N GLU A 82 -5.49 -16.82 -10.09
CA GLU A 82 -6.62 -17.01 -9.18
C GLU A 82 -7.37 -18.31 -9.54
N HIS A 83 -7.90 -18.96 -8.51
CA HIS A 83 -8.73 -20.16 -8.59
C HIS A 83 -10.04 -19.94 -7.86
N ASN A 84 -11.13 -20.44 -8.42
CA ASN A 84 -12.46 -20.37 -7.83
C ASN A 84 -12.94 -21.73 -7.36
N ILE A 85 -12.91 -21.95 -6.06
CA ILE A 85 -13.62 -23.07 -5.44
C ILE A 85 -15.09 -22.71 -5.37
N ARG A 86 -15.91 -23.39 -6.17
CA ARG A 86 -17.36 -23.19 -6.25
C ARG A 86 -18.06 -24.37 -5.58
N VAL A 87 -18.87 -24.06 -4.57
CA VAL A 87 -19.74 -25.02 -3.87
C VAL A 87 -21.18 -24.74 -4.30
N THR A 88 -21.73 -25.63 -5.11
CA THR A 88 -23.13 -25.60 -5.53
C THR A 88 -23.95 -26.44 -4.55
N ILE A 89 -24.98 -25.84 -3.98
CA ILE A 89 -25.88 -26.46 -3.00
C ILE A 89 -27.25 -26.66 -3.66
N ARG A 90 -27.77 -27.88 -3.55
CA ARG A 90 -29.06 -28.29 -4.11
C ARG A 90 -30.11 -28.46 -3.02
N ASN A 91 -31.34 -28.12 -3.38
CA ASN A 91 -32.50 -28.35 -2.52
C ASN A 91 -32.80 -29.86 -2.45
N GLY A 92 -32.88 -30.41 -1.23
CA GLY A 92 -33.06 -31.86 -1.03
C GLY A 92 -34.40 -32.44 -1.49
N GLN A 93 -35.42 -31.61 -1.74
CA GLN A 93 -36.73 -32.07 -2.23
C GLN A 93 -36.86 -31.99 -3.74
N THR A 94 -36.34 -30.91 -4.34
CA THR A 94 -36.53 -30.62 -5.77
C THR A 94 -35.31 -30.94 -6.64
N GLY A 95 -34.12 -31.07 -6.04
CA GLY A 95 -32.84 -31.25 -6.75
C GLY A 95 -32.31 -30.00 -7.46
N ASN A 96 -33.07 -28.90 -7.43
CA ASN A 96 -32.71 -27.63 -8.03
C ASN A 96 -31.54 -26.97 -7.29
N VAL A 97 -30.72 -26.21 -8.03
CA VAL A 97 -29.66 -25.38 -7.43
C VAL A 97 -30.33 -24.28 -6.61
N GLU A 98 -30.04 -24.27 -5.31
CA GLU A 98 -30.57 -23.29 -4.37
C GLU A 98 -29.55 -22.16 -4.14
N LEU A 99 -28.27 -22.52 -4.01
CA LEU A 99 -27.22 -21.56 -3.70
C LEU A 99 -25.90 -21.97 -4.35
N VAL A 100 -25.12 -20.97 -4.75
CA VAL A 100 -23.74 -21.15 -5.21
C VAL A 100 -22.85 -20.27 -4.35
N LYS A 101 -21.91 -20.88 -3.63
CA LYS A 101 -20.87 -20.18 -2.88
C LYS A 101 -19.56 -20.24 -3.65
N GLY A 102 -18.82 -19.14 -3.70
CA GLY A 102 -17.49 -19.06 -4.32
C GLY A 102 -16.44 -18.68 -3.28
N PHE A 103 -15.29 -19.33 -3.32
CA PHE A 103 -14.14 -19.09 -2.46
C PHE A 103 -12.91 -18.96 -3.34
N ARG A 104 -12.22 -17.82 -3.25
CA ARG A 104 -11.08 -17.52 -4.13
C ARG A 104 -9.78 -17.91 -3.45
N ILE A 105 -8.91 -18.56 -4.20
CA ILE A 105 -7.56 -18.95 -3.79
C ILE A 105 -6.59 -18.44 -4.85
N TYR A 106 -5.41 -17.96 -4.47
CA TYR A 106 -4.39 -17.53 -5.43
C TYR A 106 -3.19 -18.46 -5.35
N SER A 107 -2.75 -19.00 -6.48
CA SER A 107 -1.50 -19.74 -6.56
C SER A 107 -0.37 -18.83 -7.03
N LEU A 108 0.78 -18.87 -6.36
CA LEU A 108 1.96 -18.05 -6.69
C LEU A 108 3.15 -18.91 -7.08
N GLU A 109 3.93 -18.43 -8.04
CA GLU A 109 5.29 -18.93 -8.26
C GLU A 109 6.19 -18.64 -7.05
N SER A 110 7.29 -19.39 -6.93
CA SER A 110 8.12 -19.41 -5.72
C SER A 110 8.68 -18.04 -5.33
N ASP A 111 9.01 -17.20 -6.31
CA ASP A 111 9.61 -15.89 -6.08
C ASP A 111 8.67 -14.90 -5.37
N LEU A 112 7.34 -14.99 -5.60
CA LEU A 112 6.34 -14.20 -4.88
C LEU A 112 5.75 -14.94 -3.68
N TYR A 113 5.68 -16.26 -3.71
CA TYR A 113 5.14 -17.07 -2.61
C TYR A 113 5.98 -16.96 -1.32
N GLU A 114 7.29 -16.78 -1.45
CA GLU A 114 8.21 -16.57 -0.34
C GLU A 114 8.11 -15.18 0.30
N LEU A 115 7.30 -14.27 -0.27
CA LEU A 115 7.13 -12.91 0.22
C LEU A 115 5.79 -12.74 0.96
N ARG A 116 5.64 -11.61 1.63
CA ARG A 116 4.43 -11.22 2.35
C ARG A 116 3.95 -9.83 1.92
N PRO A 117 2.63 -9.61 1.81
CA PRO A 117 2.08 -8.31 1.48
C PRO A 117 2.01 -7.42 2.71
N TYR A 118 2.62 -6.24 2.60
CA TYR A 118 2.56 -5.18 3.60
C TYR A 118 1.93 -3.92 2.99
N ARG A 119 0.88 -3.40 3.63
CA ARG A 119 0.27 -2.13 3.30
C ARG A 119 0.98 -0.99 4.03
N GLY A 120 1.44 0.02 3.31
CA GLY A 120 2.10 1.17 3.90
C GLY A 120 1.81 2.50 3.22
N ASP A 121 2.07 3.56 3.99
CA ASP A 121 2.04 4.94 3.53
C ASP A 121 3.17 5.73 4.19
N PHE A 122 3.84 6.56 3.42
CA PHE A 122 5.04 7.29 3.84
C PHE A 122 5.11 8.69 3.23
N HIS A 123 3.94 9.23 2.87
CA HIS A 123 3.72 10.66 2.63
C HIS A 123 2.60 11.16 3.56
N ILE A 124 2.96 11.53 4.78
CA ILE A 124 2.03 11.78 5.89
C ILE A 124 2.47 13.00 6.67
N HIS A 125 1.58 13.98 6.85
CA HIS A 125 1.84 15.22 7.57
C HIS A 125 1.13 15.27 8.91
N THR A 126 1.75 15.97 9.86
CA THR A 126 1.28 16.11 11.23
C THR A 126 1.40 17.57 11.67
N THR A 127 1.12 17.85 12.95
CA THR A 127 1.43 19.16 13.54
C THR A 127 2.92 19.52 13.52
N GLY A 128 3.80 18.59 13.14
CA GLY A 128 5.22 18.82 12.87
C GLY A 128 5.49 19.74 11.68
N SER A 129 4.49 19.95 10.80
CA SER A 129 4.50 20.91 9.71
C SER A 129 3.12 21.59 9.55
N ASP A 130 2.31 21.17 8.59
CA ASP A 130 0.99 21.75 8.25
C ASP A 130 -0.19 20.77 8.39
N GLY A 131 0.07 19.54 8.84
CA GLY A 131 -0.97 18.59 9.25
C GLY A 131 -1.72 19.01 10.52
N ARG A 132 -2.86 18.35 10.76
CA ARG A 132 -3.83 18.72 11.81
C ARG A 132 -3.59 18.05 13.15
N GLU A 133 -3.19 16.77 13.14
CA GLU A 133 -3.06 15.97 14.36
C GLU A 133 -1.60 15.63 14.68
N THR A 134 -1.34 15.23 15.94
CA THR A 134 0.01 14.96 16.43
C THR A 134 0.58 13.64 15.91
N PRO A 135 1.91 13.47 15.86
CA PRO A 135 2.56 12.29 15.29
C PRO A 135 2.09 10.95 15.87
N CYS A 136 2.04 10.84 17.20
CA CYS A 136 1.61 9.61 17.87
C CYS A 136 0.15 9.27 17.58
N TYR A 137 -0.70 10.29 17.46
CA TYR A 137 -2.12 10.12 17.15
C TYR A 137 -2.33 9.64 15.72
N VAL A 138 -1.67 10.30 14.75
CA VAL A 138 -1.70 9.92 13.34
C VAL A 138 -1.24 8.47 13.17
N ALA A 139 -0.13 8.07 13.80
CA ALA A 139 0.35 6.68 13.76
C ALA A 139 -0.72 5.66 14.23
N ALA A 140 -1.40 5.92 15.35
CA ALA A 140 -2.47 5.06 15.85
C ALA A 140 -3.66 4.97 14.86
N ARG A 141 -4.01 6.08 14.21
CA ARG A 141 -5.05 6.10 13.17
C ARG A 141 -4.67 5.31 11.93
N TYR A 142 -3.42 5.43 11.46
CA TYR A 142 -2.93 4.59 10.37
C TYR A 142 -3.02 3.09 10.72
N ARG A 143 -2.64 2.69 11.93
CA ARG A 143 -2.85 1.30 12.33
C ARG A 143 -4.34 0.94 12.35
N GLN A 144 -5.19 1.79 12.91
CA GLN A 144 -6.65 1.57 12.93
C GLN A 144 -7.25 1.39 11.53
N LYS A 145 -6.65 2.02 10.51
CA LYS A 145 -7.10 1.96 9.11
C LYS A 145 -6.58 0.73 8.35
N GLY A 146 -5.77 -0.13 8.97
CA GLY A 146 -5.28 -1.36 8.35
C GLY A 146 -3.89 -1.26 7.73
N PHE A 147 -3.07 -0.29 8.16
CA PHE A 147 -1.68 -0.21 7.70
C PHE A 147 -0.77 -1.13 8.51
N ASP A 148 0.18 -1.77 7.82
CA ASP A 148 1.25 -2.59 8.39
C ASP A 148 2.47 -1.75 8.75
N PHE A 149 2.73 -0.70 7.96
CA PHE A 149 3.77 0.26 8.26
C PHE A 149 3.38 1.69 7.87
N ALA A 150 4.06 2.66 8.47
CA ALA A 150 4.00 4.04 8.04
C ALA A 150 5.31 4.80 8.28
N ALA A 151 5.52 5.90 7.56
CA ALA A 151 6.49 6.92 7.93
C ALA A 151 5.85 8.30 7.87
N ILE A 152 5.94 9.03 8.98
CA ILE A 152 5.57 10.44 9.02
C ILE A 152 6.65 11.22 8.28
N SER A 153 6.25 12.12 7.40
CA SER A 153 7.12 12.79 6.45
C SER A 153 6.87 14.30 6.42
N ASP A 154 6.72 14.92 7.58
CA ASP A 154 6.47 16.36 7.70
C ASP A 154 7.43 17.22 6.87
N HIS A 155 6.91 18.29 6.27
CA HIS A 155 7.67 19.23 5.46
C HIS A 155 8.90 19.78 6.19
N GLY A 156 10.10 19.48 5.67
CA GLY A 156 11.33 20.06 6.20
C GLY A 156 11.73 19.57 7.60
N ASN A 157 11.05 18.56 8.15
CA ASN A 157 11.15 18.20 9.56
C ASN A 157 11.11 16.68 9.79
N TYR A 158 12.25 16.12 10.15
CA TYR A 158 12.41 14.69 10.42
C TYR A 158 11.96 14.24 11.83
N LYS A 159 11.96 15.16 12.80
CA LYS A 159 11.71 14.86 14.23
C LYS A 159 10.35 14.21 14.52
N PRO A 160 9.23 14.60 13.88
CA PRO A 160 7.92 14.01 14.12
C PRO A 160 7.88 12.48 13.93
N SER A 161 8.58 11.97 12.91
CA SER A 161 8.68 10.51 12.69
C SER A 161 9.39 9.81 13.85
N VAL A 162 10.50 10.38 14.32
CA VAL A 162 11.27 9.87 15.46
C VAL A 162 10.45 9.90 16.75
N GLU A 163 9.70 10.99 17.00
CA GLU A 163 8.79 11.11 18.15
C GLU A 163 7.78 9.96 18.20
N ALA A 164 7.09 9.69 17.08
CA ALA A 164 6.11 8.62 17.02
C ALA A 164 6.76 7.23 17.21
N ILE A 165 7.92 6.98 16.59
CA ILE A 165 8.68 5.74 16.77
C ILE A 165 9.06 5.54 18.24
N ASP A 166 9.61 6.56 18.87
CA ASP A 166 10.09 6.50 20.24
C ASP A 166 8.95 6.28 21.24
N TYR A 167 7.77 6.83 20.98
CA TYR A 167 6.58 6.62 21.78
C TYR A 167 6.07 5.17 21.66
N TRP A 168 5.87 4.69 20.44
CA TRP A 168 5.21 3.39 20.20
C TRP A 168 6.13 2.18 20.37
N LYS A 169 7.46 2.32 20.24
CA LYS A 169 8.42 1.19 20.34
C LYS A 169 8.33 0.45 21.68
N ALA A 170 7.90 1.11 22.76
CA ALA A 170 7.79 0.50 24.08
C ALA A 170 6.71 -0.60 24.17
N LEU A 171 5.74 -0.60 23.23
CA LEU A 171 4.64 -1.56 23.21
C LEU A 171 4.88 -2.76 22.30
N ASP A 172 5.95 -2.73 21.49
CA ASP A 172 6.37 -3.85 20.64
C ASP A 172 5.22 -4.44 19.79
N LEU A 173 4.56 -3.55 19.03
CA LEU A 173 3.37 -3.81 18.21
C LEU A 173 3.73 -4.51 16.89
N ASP A 174 2.73 -5.10 16.23
CA ASP A 174 2.89 -5.64 14.87
C ASP A 174 3.07 -4.50 13.82
N PHE A 175 2.50 -3.32 14.12
CA PHE A 175 2.61 -2.10 13.31
C PHE A 175 4.02 -1.51 13.36
N ARG A 176 4.61 -1.19 12.20
CA ARG A 176 5.96 -0.65 12.10
C ARG A 176 5.95 0.82 11.69
N LEU A 177 6.66 1.63 12.46
CA LEU A 177 6.95 3.02 12.11
C LEU A 177 8.40 3.13 11.69
N TYR A 178 8.65 3.87 10.61
CA TYR A 178 9.99 4.15 10.13
C TYR A 178 10.26 5.64 10.06
N PRO A 179 11.53 6.06 10.15
CA PRO A 179 11.86 7.47 10.03
C PRO A 179 11.49 8.01 8.65
N GLY A 180 11.12 9.27 8.60
CA GLY A 180 10.77 9.94 7.36
C GLY A 180 10.77 11.46 7.48
N GLU A 181 10.85 12.12 6.32
CA GLU A 181 10.64 13.56 6.13
C GLU A 181 10.32 13.80 4.65
N GLU A 182 9.66 14.91 4.36
CA GLU A 182 9.66 15.46 3.01
C GLU A 182 10.77 16.50 2.90
N VAL A 183 11.67 16.29 1.95
CA VAL A 183 12.86 17.11 1.76
C VAL A 183 12.54 18.32 0.91
N HIS A 184 12.75 19.50 1.51
CA HIS A 184 12.62 20.81 0.89
C HIS A 184 14.00 21.47 0.85
N SER A 185 14.82 21.08 -0.12
CA SER A 185 16.16 21.67 -0.29
C SER A 185 16.07 23.10 -0.84
N GLN A 186 16.94 24.00 -0.39
CA GLN A 186 16.91 25.41 -0.79
C GLN A 186 16.93 25.59 -2.32
N ASP A 187 16.05 26.49 -2.81
CA ASP A 187 15.87 26.87 -4.22
C ASP A 187 15.48 25.71 -5.16
N ASN A 188 14.96 24.63 -4.61
CA ASN A 188 14.41 23.49 -5.35
C ASN A 188 12.88 23.43 -5.18
N PRO A 189 12.08 23.53 -6.25
CA PRO A 189 10.62 23.41 -6.17
C PRO A 189 10.15 21.94 -6.07
N VAL A 190 11.05 20.96 -6.14
CA VAL A 190 10.70 19.54 -6.18
C VAL A 190 10.53 19.00 -4.77
N HIS A 191 9.39 18.35 -4.55
CA HIS A 191 9.05 17.66 -3.32
C HIS A 191 9.57 16.22 -3.38
N ILE A 192 10.37 15.82 -2.39
CA ILE A 192 11.05 14.52 -2.38
C ILE A 192 10.86 13.85 -1.04
N ILE A 193 10.21 12.69 -1.04
CA ILE A 193 10.05 11.91 0.18
C ILE A 193 11.33 11.12 0.46
N HIS A 194 11.78 11.22 1.70
CA HIS A 194 12.86 10.45 2.27
C HIS A 194 12.28 9.40 3.22
N PHE A 195 12.17 8.15 2.76
CA PHE A 195 11.64 7.04 3.56
C PHE A 195 12.78 6.19 4.15
N GLY A 196 12.79 6.05 5.47
CA GLY A 196 13.55 5.00 6.16
C GLY A 196 15.05 5.26 6.38
N GLY A 197 15.58 6.41 5.97
CA GLY A 197 17.00 6.72 6.19
C GLY A 197 17.32 7.12 7.63
N LYS A 198 18.62 7.23 7.92
CA LYS A 198 19.14 7.30 9.30
C LYS A 198 19.26 8.71 9.89
N TYR A 199 19.26 9.75 9.05
CA TYR A 199 19.48 11.14 9.46
C TYR A 199 18.73 12.11 8.54
N SER A 200 18.40 13.31 9.03
CA SER A 200 17.69 14.31 8.23
C SER A 200 18.58 14.91 7.13
N ILE A 201 18.06 14.94 5.91
CA ILE A 201 18.63 15.65 4.76
C ILE A 201 18.34 17.14 4.86
N ASN A 202 17.17 17.52 5.41
CA ASN A 202 16.84 18.92 5.66
C ASN A 202 17.80 19.58 6.65
N ASP A 203 18.07 18.93 7.79
CA ASP A 203 19.06 19.44 8.76
C ASP A 203 20.45 19.49 8.14
N ARG A 204 20.85 18.46 7.36
CA ARG A 204 22.16 18.40 6.72
C ARG A 204 22.43 19.60 5.81
N TRP A 205 21.52 19.94 4.90
CA TRP A 205 21.74 21.08 4.01
C TRP A 205 21.63 22.41 4.77
N ARG A 206 20.72 22.54 5.75
CA ARG A 206 20.60 23.76 6.57
C ARG A 206 21.88 24.04 7.34
N ASP A 207 22.43 23.03 8.01
CA ASP A 207 23.66 23.13 8.81
C ASP A 207 24.91 23.38 7.94
N ASN A 208 24.85 23.04 6.64
CA ASN A 208 25.99 23.12 5.72
C ASN A 208 25.60 23.83 4.40
N THR A 209 24.89 24.95 4.48
CA THR A 209 24.25 25.60 3.31
C THR A 209 25.24 25.94 2.19
N GLU A 210 26.42 26.48 2.51
CA GLU A 210 27.45 26.77 1.49
C GLU A 210 27.97 25.51 0.80
N GLN A 211 28.12 24.41 1.56
CA GLN A 211 28.53 23.13 1.00
C GLN A 211 27.47 22.56 0.08
N TYR A 212 26.19 22.63 0.47
CA TYR A 212 25.07 22.23 -0.37
C TYR A 212 25.12 22.95 -1.73
N PHE A 213 25.21 24.28 -1.75
CA PHE A 213 25.29 25.03 -3.01
C PHE A 213 26.51 24.66 -3.86
N ARG A 214 27.68 24.43 -3.25
CA ARG A 214 28.87 23.98 -3.98
C ARG A 214 28.69 22.60 -4.60
N GLU A 215 28.10 21.66 -3.86
CA GLU A 215 27.87 20.29 -4.33
C GLU A 215 26.81 20.26 -5.45
N VAL A 216 25.73 21.02 -5.30
CA VAL A 216 24.70 21.17 -6.35
C VAL A 216 25.28 21.82 -7.60
N ALA A 217 26.09 22.88 -7.47
CA ALA A 217 26.75 23.50 -8.61
C ALA A 217 27.67 22.51 -9.35
N ALA A 218 28.42 21.68 -8.62
CA ALA A 218 29.26 20.65 -9.22
C ALA A 218 28.44 19.59 -9.98
N ILE A 219 27.29 19.17 -9.44
CA ILE A 219 26.35 18.28 -10.13
C ILE A 219 25.81 18.97 -11.38
N GLN A 220 25.34 20.21 -11.26
CA GLN A 220 24.81 21.02 -12.36
C GLN A 220 25.84 21.18 -13.50
N ASP A 221 27.10 21.45 -13.18
CA ASP A 221 28.17 21.59 -14.16
C ASP A 221 28.43 20.28 -14.91
N ALA A 222 28.36 19.15 -14.20
CA ALA A 222 28.55 17.80 -14.74
C ALA A 222 27.34 17.23 -15.52
N LEU A 223 26.16 17.89 -15.49
CA LEU A 223 25.00 17.44 -16.23
C LEU A 223 25.27 17.41 -17.75
N PRO A 224 25.10 16.25 -18.43
CA PRO A 224 25.17 16.19 -19.89
C PRO A 224 23.90 16.78 -20.52
N ASP A 225 24.04 17.36 -21.72
CA ASP A 225 22.94 17.80 -22.58
C ASP A 225 21.92 18.75 -21.91
N LYS A 226 22.41 19.69 -21.08
CA LYS A 226 21.58 20.70 -20.39
C LYS A 226 20.73 21.52 -21.39
N ASP A 227 19.42 21.50 -21.19
CA ASP A 227 18.52 22.42 -21.91
C ASP A 227 18.51 23.78 -21.20
N PRO A 228 18.92 24.89 -21.86
CA PRO A 228 18.95 26.22 -21.25
C PRO A 228 17.57 26.78 -20.89
N ARG A 229 16.48 26.14 -21.35
CA ARG A 229 15.10 26.51 -21.00
C ARG A 229 14.66 25.92 -19.66
N VAL A 230 15.37 24.90 -19.16
CA VAL A 230 15.04 24.20 -17.91
C VAL A 230 15.83 24.80 -16.75
N ASN A 231 15.21 24.86 -15.57
CA ASN A 231 15.90 25.17 -14.33
C ASN A 231 16.84 24.01 -13.94
N ASN A 232 18.03 23.99 -14.54
CA ASN A 232 19.03 22.94 -14.32
C ASN A 232 19.57 22.91 -12.88
N PHE A 233 19.45 24.01 -12.12
CA PHE A 233 19.76 24.01 -10.69
C PHE A 233 18.81 23.10 -9.93
N ALA A 234 17.49 23.22 -10.15
CA ALA A 234 16.49 22.37 -9.50
C ALA A 234 16.67 20.88 -9.83
N VAL A 235 17.02 20.56 -11.08
CA VAL A 235 17.37 19.19 -11.49
C VAL A 235 18.59 18.69 -10.70
N ALA A 236 19.67 19.46 -10.64
CA ALA A 236 20.89 19.10 -9.90
C ALA A 236 20.66 19.00 -8.38
N ALA A 237 19.88 19.91 -7.80
CA ALA A 237 19.48 19.88 -6.40
C ALA A 237 18.66 18.63 -6.07
N SER A 238 17.77 18.22 -6.97
CA SER A 238 17.01 16.98 -6.81
C SER A 238 17.93 15.75 -6.85
N GLU A 239 18.90 15.69 -7.77
CA GLU A 239 19.90 14.61 -7.79
C GLU A 239 20.76 14.57 -6.53
N TRP A 240 21.14 15.74 -5.99
CA TRP A 240 21.82 15.84 -4.71
C TRP A 240 20.98 15.24 -3.58
N VAL A 241 19.70 15.59 -3.50
CA VAL A 241 18.78 15.04 -2.50
C VAL A 241 18.65 13.52 -2.66
N PHE A 242 18.47 13.01 -3.88
CA PHE A 242 18.40 11.56 -4.13
C PHE A 242 19.67 10.82 -3.69
N ASP A 243 20.84 11.39 -3.98
CA ASP A 243 22.13 10.83 -3.56
C ASP A 243 22.27 10.82 -2.04
N GLU A 244 21.88 11.91 -1.37
CA GLU A 244 21.99 12.04 0.08
C GLU A 244 21.01 11.13 0.83
N ILE A 245 19.78 10.97 0.33
CA ILE A 245 18.83 9.97 0.85
C ILE A 245 19.42 8.56 0.73
N ARG A 246 20.01 8.22 -0.43
CA ARG A 246 20.66 6.92 -0.61
C ARG A 246 21.85 6.72 0.34
N ARG A 247 22.65 7.77 0.60
CA ARG A 247 23.74 7.72 1.60
C ARG A 247 23.21 7.54 3.02
N ALA A 248 22.04 8.08 3.34
CA ALA A 248 21.35 7.86 4.60
C ALA A 248 20.77 6.45 4.74
N GLY A 249 20.80 5.64 3.66
CA GLY A 249 20.21 4.30 3.60
C GLY A 249 18.72 4.29 3.30
N GLY A 250 18.13 5.44 2.96
CA GLY A 250 16.71 5.58 2.67
C GLY A 250 16.33 5.28 1.22
N LEU A 251 15.04 5.40 0.96
CA LEU A 251 14.40 5.37 -0.35
C LEU A 251 13.96 6.79 -0.70
N CYS A 252 14.35 7.27 -1.88
CA CYS A 252 13.92 8.57 -2.39
C CYS A 252 12.75 8.44 -3.37
N VAL A 253 11.68 9.19 -3.12
CA VAL A 253 10.49 9.18 -3.99
C VAL A 253 10.29 10.55 -4.63
N PHE A 254 10.15 10.55 -5.96
CA PHE A 254 9.76 11.74 -6.70
C PHE A 254 8.24 11.94 -6.60
N CYS A 255 7.83 13.04 -5.98
CA CYS A 255 6.45 13.23 -5.55
C CYS A 255 5.68 14.21 -6.44
N HIS A 256 4.42 13.84 -6.65
CA HIS A 256 3.31 14.57 -7.25
C HIS A 256 3.64 15.75 -8.20
N PRO A 257 4.33 15.53 -9.34
CA PRO A 257 4.75 16.60 -10.25
C PRO A 257 3.58 17.31 -10.95
N TYR A 258 2.42 16.66 -11.03
CA TYR A 258 1.23 17.21 -11.67
C TYR A 258 0.26 17.85 -10.67
N TRP A 259 0.73 18.22 -9.47
CA TRP A 259 -0.05 19.03 -8.55
C TRP A 259 -0.30 20.43 -9.13
N SER A 260 -1.51 20.63 -9.65
CA SER A 260 -1.94 21.89 -10.25
C SER A 260 -2.61 22.82 -9.24
N VAL A 261 -2.09 24.04 -9.12
CA VAL A 261 -2.73 25.14 -8.37
C VAL A 261 -3.15 26.25 -9.35
N ALA A 262 -2.20 27.09 -9.79
CA ALA A 262 -2.36 28.00 -10.94
C ALA A 262 -1.65 27.46 -12.19
N GLN A 263 -0.61 26.68 -11.96
CA GLN A 263 0.17 25.85 -12.87
C GLN A 263 0.64 24.63 -12.05
N ASN A 264 1.30 23.66 -12.67
CA ASN A 264 1.97 22.60 -11.93
C ASN A 264 3.04 23.22 -11.02
N VAL A 265 3.09 22.79 -9.76
CA VAL A 265 4.10 23.27 -8.79
C VAL A 265 5.51 22.91 -9.25
N ILE A 266 5.67 21.73 -9.84
CA ILE A 266 6.89 21.31 -10.54
C ILE A 266 6.62 21.47 -12.04
N ASP A 267 7.39 22.32 -12.72
CA ASP A 267 7.17 22.54 -14.15
C ASP A 267 7.52 21.29 -14.99
N GLU A 268 6.96 21.22 -16.20
CA GLU A 268 7.14 20.08 -17.10
C GLU A 268 8.59 19.91 -17.55
N GLY A 269 9.38 20.99 -17.62
CA GLY A 269 10.79 20.93 -17.98
C GLY A 269 11.60 20.19 -16.91
N ILE A 270 11.43 20.56 -15.64
CA ILE A 270 12.05 19.86 -14.51
C ILE A 270 11.55 18.41 -14.45
N THR A 271 10.23 18.20 -14.56
CA THR A 271 9.61 16.87 -14.49
C THR A 271 10.17 15.92 -15.56
N SER A 272 10.20 16.37 -16.82
CA SER A 272 10.73 15.58 -17.92
C SER A 272 12.23 15.30 -17.75
N GLU A 273 13.02 16.23 -17.23
CA GLU A 273 14.44 15.98 -16.92
C GLU A 273 14.62 14.98 -15.78
N ILE A 274 13.86 15.07 -14.68
CA ILE A 274 13.92 14.09 -13.59
C ILE A 274 13.58 12.69 -14.10
N PHE A 275 12.53 12.53 -14.91
CA PHE A 275 12.19 11.24 -15.52
C PHE A 275 13.28 10.75 -16.46
N ARG A 276 13.75 11.57 -17.41
CA ARG A 276 14.82 11.21 -18.36
C ARG A 276 16.08 10.71 -17.64
N ARG A 277 16.37 11.32 -16.49
CA ARG A 277 17.56 11.05 -15.68
C ARG A 277 17.40 9.87 -14.73
N ASN A 278 16.17 9.57 -14.31
CA ASN A 278 15.79 8.38 -13.55
C ASN A 278 16.75 8.08 -12.37
N LYS A 279 16.98 9.08 -11.50
CA LYS A 279 17.88 8.99 -10.33
C LYS A 279 17.18 8.80 -8.98
N PHE A 280 15.85 8.83 -8.98
CA PHE A 280 15.01 8.51 -7.83
C PHE A 280 14.81 6.99 -7.71
N ASP A 281 14.37 6.49 -6.54
CA ASP A 281 14.15 5.06 -6.33
C ASP A 281 12.71 4.63 -6.67
N ALA A 282 11.73 5.51 -6.48
CA ALA A 282 10.34 5.27 -6.86
C ALA A 282 9.63 6.56 -7.29
N PHE A 283 8.62 6.40 -8.14
CA PHE A 283 7.70 7.47 -8.50
C PHE A 283 6.40 7.35 -7.72
N GLU A 284 5.94 8.45 -7.12
CA GLU A 284 4.60 8.55 -6.57
C GLU A 284 3.58 8.64 -7.71
N VAL A 285 3.21 7.49 -8.27
CA VAL A 285 2.26 7.43 -9.40
C VAL A 285 0.85 7.80 -8.96
N LEU A 286 0.53 7.59 -7.68
CA LEU A 286 -0.66 8.11 -7.03
C LEU A 286 -0.25 8.99 -5.85
N GLY A 287 -0.47 10.29 -5.95
CA GLY A 287 -0.28 11.25 -4.88
C GLY A 287 -1.59 11.63 -4.20
N GLY A 288 -1.48 12.38 -3.10
CA GLY A 288 -2.62 12.87 -2.34
C GLY A 288 -3.37 14.00 -3.00
N PHE A 289 -4.31 13.63 -3.86
CA PHE A 289 -5.18 14.60 -4.53
C PHE A 289 -6.64 14.39 -4.15
N TYR A 290 -7.30 15.52 -3.87
CA TYR A 290 -8.73 15.55 -3.60
C TYR A 290 -9.54 15.24 -4.87
N LYS A 291 -10.84 14.95 -4.71
CA LYS A 291 -11.72 14.60 -5.84
C LYS A 291 -11.80 15.68 -6.93
N TYR A 292 -11.61 16.95 -6.56
CA TYR A 292 -11.60 18.07 -7.51
C TYR A 292 -10.26 18.28 -8.22
N GLN A 293 -9.22 17.50 -7.87
CA GLN A 293 -7.89 17.48 -8.49
C GLN A 293 -7.64 16.16 -9.24
N PHE A 294 -8.71 15.56 -9.78
CA PHE A 294 -8.67 14.23 -10.37
C PHE A 294 -7.70 14.14 -11.57
N GLU A 295 -7.46 15.26 -12.25
CA GLU A 295 -6.53 15.35 -13.37
C GLU A 295 -5.09 15.03 -12.96
N SER A 296 -4.68 15.41 -11.75
CA SER A 296 -3.29 15.25 -11.28
C SER A 296 -2.86 13.78 -11.27
N ASN A 297 -3.62 12.91 -10.59
CA ASN A 297 -3.36 11.47 -10.58
C ASN A 297 -3.55 10.83 -11.97
N ASN A 298 -4.49 11.34 -12.78
CA ASN A 298 -4.66 10.85 -14.14
C ASN A 298 -3.40 11.11 -15.00
N PHE A 299 -2.85 12.32 -14.96
CA PHE A 299 -1.62 12.67 -15.68
C PHE A 299 -0.42 11.87 -15.18
N GLN A 300 -0.28 11.64 -13.87
CA GLN A 300 0.77 10.80 -13.32
C GLN A 300 0.73 9.37 -13.87
N VAL A 301 -0.46 8.75 -13.87
CA VAL A 301 -0.65 7.39 -14.37
C VAL A 301 -0.37 7.31 -15.87
N VAL A 302 -0.89 8.25 -16.66
CA VAL A 302 -0.64 8.27 -18.12
C VAL A 302 0.83 8.50 -18.42
N ARG A 303 1.48 9.43 -17.70
CA ARG A 303 2.91 9.70 -17.87
C ARG A 303 3.76 8.49 -17.52
N TYR A 304 3.43 7.78 -16.44
CA TYR A 304 4.10 6.53 -16.07
C TYR A 304 4.07 5.50 -17.21
N TYR A 305 2.91 5.26 -17.82
CA TYR A 305 2.81 4.32 -18.93
C TYR A 305 3.54 4.79 -20.19
N GLU A 306 3.56 6.10 -20.44
CA GLU A 306 4.34 6.68 -21.53
C GLU A 306 5.85 6.45 -21.34
N GLU A 307 6.38 6.70 -20.14
CA GLU A 307 7.79 6.44 -19.80
C GLU A 307 8.14 4.96 -19.92
N GLN A 308 7.29 4.06 -19.42
CA GLN A 308 7.46 2.61 -19.58
C GLN A 308 7.52 2.21 -21.06
N ALA A 309 6.64 2.76 -21.92
CA ALA A 309 6.63 2.49 -23.35
C ALA A 309 7.88 3.02 -24.09
N LYS A 310 8.49 4.11 -23.58
CA LYS A 310 9.78 4.64 -24.04
C LYS A 310 10.99 3.85 -23.53
N GLY A 311 10.77 2.83 -22.67
CA GLY A 311 11.82 2.02 -22.05
C GLY A 311 12.39 2.64 -20.76
N ASN A 312 11.85 3.76 -20.29
CA ASN A 312 12.24 4.37 -19.02
C ASN A 312 11.40 3.79 -17.88
N ARG A 313 11.94 2.75 -17.23
CA ARG A 313 11.23 2.02 -16.19
C ARG A 313 11.70 2.44 -14.79
N PHE A 314 10.74 2.64 -13.90
CA PHE A 314 10.99 2.88 -12.47
C PHE A 314 9.86 2.27 -11.61
N PRO A 315 10.18 1.90 -10.36
CA PRO A 315 9.18 1.48 -9.38
C PRO A 315 8.13 2.55 -9.09
N VAL A 316 6.97 2.11 -8.63
CA VAL A 316 5.86 3.00 -8.30
C VAL A 316 5.32 2.78 -6.91
N VAL A 317 4.86 3.86 -6.29
CA VAL A 317 4.23 3.90 -4.98
C VAL A 317 2.97 4.77 -5.06
N GLY A 318 2.02 4.49 -4.17
CA GLY A 318 0.87 5.36 -3.93
C GLY A 318 0.95 5.87 -2.50
N LEU A 319 0.83 7.18 -2.30
CA LEU A 319 0.98 7.80 -0.99
C LEU A 319 -0.09 8.86 -0.80
N SER A 320 -0.56 9.02 0.44
CA SER A 320 -1.78 9.79 0.69
C SER A 320 -1.58 11.30 0.69
N ASP A 321 -0.37 11.78 0.96
CA ASP A 321 -0.10 13.18 1.30
C ASP A 321 -1.12 13.68 2.35
N SER A 322 -1.42 12.84 3.35
CA SER A 322 -2.51 13.14 4.27
C SER A 322 -2.13 14.24 5.23
N HIS A 323 -2.97 15.28 5.32
CA HIS A 323 -2.82 16.38 6.27
C HIS A 323 -3.79 16.31 7.44
N GLY A 324 -4.72 15.35 7.42
CA GLY A 324 -5.67 15.11 8.50
C GLY A 324 -6.07 13.64 8.56
N VAL A 325 -6.44 13.15 9.74
CA VAL A 325 -6.94 11.77 9.92
C VAL A 325 -8.33 11.72 10.57
N ASP A 326 -8.87 12.86 11.00
CA ASP A 326 -10.20 12.97 11.59
C ASP A 326 -11.16 13.93 10.90
N ARG A 327 -12.43 13.55 10.93
CA ARG A 327 -13.54 14.36 10.41
C ARG A 327 -13.94 15.50 11.35
N PHE A 328 -13.45 15.50 12.59
CA PHE A 328 -13.70 16.56 13.56
C PHE A 328 -12.64 17.64 13.42
N GLU A 329 -13.02 18.78 12.85
CA GLU A 329 -12.14 19.95 12.76
C GLU A 329 -11.92 20.53 14.17
N PHE A 330 -10.73 20.36 14.74
CA PHE A 330 -10.33 21.11 15.93
C PHE A 330 -10.05 22.56 15.53
N GLY A 331 -10.93 23.47 15.94
CA GLY A 331 -10.79 24.91 15.74
C GLY A 331 -9.63 25.48 16.56
N ALA A 332 -8.41 25.40 16.04
CA ALA A 332 -7.26 26.11 16.58
C ALA A 332 -6.74 27.10 15.54
N GLY A 333 -7.47 28.19 15.33
CA GLY A 333 -6.93 29.51 14.98
C GLY A 333 -6.11 29.70 13.71
N ARG A 334 -5.79 28.67 12.90
CA ARG A 334 -5.21 28.87 11.58
C ARG A 334 -6.34 29.33 10.66
N PRO A 335 -6.29 30.55 10.12
CA PRO A 335 -7.32 31.00 9.21
C PRO A 335 -7.36 30.05 8.01
N VAL A 336 -8.56 29.68 7.59
CA VAL A 336 -8.84 28.91 6.38
C VAL A 336 -8.48 29.79 5.16
N VAL A 337 -7.21 30.13 4.96
CA VAL A 337 -6.78 31.03 3.86
C VAL A 337 -6.43 30.26 2.59
N GLN A 338 -6.59 28.94 2.59
CA GLN A 338 -6.32 28.10 1.41
C GLN A 338 -7.56 27.42 0.82
N ARG A 339 -8.76 27.83 1.22
CA ARG A 339 -9.95 27.55 0.41
C ARG A 339 -10.12 28.69 -0.58
N VAL A 340 -9.77 28.45 -1.83
CA VAL A 340 -10.31 29.23 -2.94
C VAL A 340 -11.83 29.20 -2.80
N VAL A 341 -12.41 30.32 -2.38
CA VAL A 341 -13.85 30.47 -2.20
C VAL A 341 -14.47 30.45 -3.59
N GLY A 342 -14.79 29.25 -4.10
CA GLY A 342 -15.32 29.14 -5.46
C GLY A 342 -15.50 27.75 -6.11
N MET A 343 -15.32 26.59 -5.46
CA MET A 343 -15.53 25.31 -6.16
C MET A 343 -16.39 24.30 -5.38
N LYS A 344 -17.46 23.83 -6.04
CA LYS A 344 -18.28 22.67 -5.68
C LYS A 344 -18.46 21.77 -6.91
N TYR A 345 -17.87 20.57 -6.84
CA TYR A 345 -18.38 19.36 -7.51
C TYR A 345 -18.22 18.11 -6.62
N ALA A 346 -17.32 18.13 -5.63
CA ALA A 346 -17.33 17.22 -4.48
C ALA A 346 -16.60 17.87 -3.30
N ASP A 347 -17.31 18.19 -2.21
CA ASP A 347 -16.69 18.72 -1.00
C ASP A 347 -15.64 17.72 -0.49
N SER A 348 -14.36 18.11 -0.44
CA SER A 348 -13.28 17.32 0.15
C SER A 348 -12.71 18.04 1.38
N ARG A 349 -12.25 17.28 2.37
CA ARG A 349 -11.65 17.73 3.64
C ARG A 349 -10.26 17.12 3.81
N ASP A 350 -9.40 17.70 4.63
CA ASP A 350 -8.03 17.21 4.87
C ASP A 350 -7.99 15.73 5.28
N CYS A 351 -8.98 15.27 6.06
CA CYS A 351 -9.13 13.87 6.45
C CYS A 351 -9.55 12.89 5.36
N ASP A 352 -9.93 13.39 4.18
CA ASP A 352 -10.41 12.54 3.12
C ASP A 352 -9.23 11.83 2.43
N LEU A 353 -8.04 12.44 2.33
CA LEU A 353 -6.86 11.79 1.75
C LEU A 353 -6.38 10.57 2.55
N PHE A 354 -6.62 10.57 3.86
CA PHE A 354 -6.24 9.49 4.77
C PHE A 354 -6.81 8.13 4.35
N GLY A 355 -5.90 7.27 3.87
CA GLY A 355 -6.22 5.92 3.41
C GLY A 355 -6.86 5.84 2.02
N TRP A 356 -6.94 6.95 1.27
CA TRP A 356 -7.34 6.92 -0.14
C TRP A 356 -6.23 6.40 -1.03
N TYR A 357 -4.98 6.79 -0.78
CA TYR A 357 -3.84 6.36 -1.57
C TYR A 357 -2.81 5.71 -0.66
N TYR A 358 -2.29 4.56 -1.08
CA TYR A 358 -1.30 3.82 -0.32
C TYR A 358 -0.55 2.83 -1.21
N THR A 359 0.50 2.24 -0.65
CA THR A 359 1.34 1.26 -1.33
C THR A 359 1.12 -0.13 -0.72
N VAL A 360 1.02 -1.15 -1.58
CA VAL A 360 1.19 -2.55 -1.16
C VAL A 360 2.55 -3.02 -1.67
N VAL A 361 3.41 -3.49 -0.75
CA VAL A 361 4.75 -4.02 -1.05
C VAL A 361 4.78 -5.52 -0.75
N LEU A 362 5.32 -6.33 -1.65
CA LEU A 362 5.68 -7.71 -1.35
C LEU A 362 7.15 -7.76 -0.91
N ALA A 363 7.36 -8.10 0.36
CA ALA A 363 8.68 -8.11 0.98
C ALA A 363 8.89 -9.38 1.84
N LYS A 364 10.14 -9.68 2.17
CA LYS A 364 10.47 -10.84 3.02
C LYS A 364 10.02 -10.63 4.47
N SER A 365 10.07 -9.40 4.95
CA SER A 365 9.62 -9.00 6.27
C SER A 365 9.17 -7.54 6.29
N ASN A 366 8.50 -7.14 7.36
CA ASN A 366 8.18 -5.73 7.65
C ASN A 366 9.40 -5.05 8.31
N THR A 367 10.52 -5.00 7.60
CA THR A 367 11.71 -4.22 7.95
C THR A 367 11.95 -3.17 6.87
N VAL A 368 12.56 -2.04 7.24
CA VAL A 368 12.77 -0.95 6.28
C VAL A 368 13.63 -1.41 5.10
N GLU A 369 14.66 -2.22 5.35
CA GLU A 369 15.54 -2.76 4.33
C GLU A 369 14.78 -3.65 3.33
N ASP A 370 13.94 -4.57 3.83
CA ASP A 370 13.18 -5.48 2.97
C ASP A 370 12.06 -4.76 2.21
N LEU A 371 11.44 -3.73 2.80
CA LEU A 371 10.43 -2.91 2.11
C LEU A 371 11.05 -2.08 0.99
N ILE A 372 12.20 -1.46 1.24
CA ILE A 372 12.96 -0.71 0.24
C ILE A 372 13.43 -1.65 -0.88
N ASP A 373 13.93 -2.84 -0.55
CA ASP A 373 14.29 -3.88 -1.52
C ASP A 373 13.06 -4.35 -2.32
N GLY A 374 11.89 -4.47 -1.69
CA GLY A 374 10.62 -4.74 -2.34
C GLY A 374 10.31 -3.71 -3.43
N ILE A 375 10.31 -2.43 -3.07
CA ILE A 375 10.00 -1.32 -3.96
C ILE A 375 11.03 -1.23 -5.10
N ARG A 376 12.33 -1.17 -4.79
CA ARG A 376 13.40 -1.08 -5.81
C ARG A 376 13.37 -2.20 -6.85
N ASN A 377 12.90 -3.39 -6.45
CA ASN A 377 12.76 -4.54 -7.34
C ASN A 377 11.36 -4.69 -7.97
N PHE A 378 10.61 -3.59 -8.12
CA PHE A 378 9.30 -3.57 -8.78
C PHE A 378 8.24 -4.49 -8.11
N ARG A 379 8.37 -4.76 -6.81
CA ARG A 379 7.40 -5.55 -6.03
C ARG A 379 6.47 -4.68 -5.21
N SER A 380 6.12 -3.50 -5.72
CA SER A 380 5.13 -2.59 -5.15
C SER A 380 4.02 -2.24 -6.14
N CYS A 381 2.84 -1.99 -5.60
CA CYS A 381 1.70 -1.43 -6.33
C CYS A 381 1.18 -0.20 -5.59
N ALA A 382 0.85 0.84 -6.36
CA ALA A 382 0.08 1.98 -5.88
C ALA A 382 -1.41 1.65 -5.91
N VAL A 383 -2.11 1.91 -4.81
CA VAL A 383 -3.55 1.63 -4.67
C VAL A 383 -4.31 2.92 -4.42
N SER A 384 -5.44 3.09 -5.11
CA SER A 384 -6.42 4.15 -4.90
C SER A 384 -7.72 3.53 -4.41
N CYS A 385 -8.11 3.81 -3.17
CA CYS A 385 -9.36 3.41 -2.50
C CYS A 385 -10.16 4.64 -2.03
N ILE A 386 -10.50 5.53 -2.97
CA ILE A 386 -11.33 6.71 -2.69
C ILE A 386 -12.69 6.27 -2.14
N GLU A 387 -13.16 6.93 -1.08
CA GLU A 387 -14.44 6.59 -0.45
C GLU A 387 -15.60 6.70 -1.44
N GLY A 388 -16.36 5.60 -1.55
CA GLY A 388 -17.49 5.43 -2.47
C GLY A 388 -17.10 4.98 -3.88
N GLU A 389 -15.81 4.76 -4.16
CA GLU A 389 -15.32 4.28 -5.46
C GLU A 389 -14.81 2.83 -5.40
N THR A 390 -14.64 2.24 -6.59
CA THR A 390 -13.97 0.94 -6.72
C THR A 390 -12.45 1.12 -6.61
N PRO A 391 -11.75 0.26 -5.85
CA PRO A 391 -10.29 0.29 -5.79
C PRO A 391 -9.63 0.22 -7.18
N ARG A 392 -8.58 1.00 -7.39
CA ARG A 392 -7.72 0.95 -8.59
C ARG A 392 -6.28 0.66 -8.16
N VAL A 393 -5.58 -0.18 -8.92
CA VAL A 393 -4.23 -0.63 -8.60
C VAL A 393 -3.32 -0.40 -9.81
N TYR A 394 -2.15 0.19 -9.58
CA TYR A 394 -1.18 0.54 -10.62
C TYR A 394 0.21 0.01 -10.28
N GLY A 395 0.90 -0.52 -11.28
CA GLY A 395 2.21 -1.18 -11.14
C GLY A 395 2.38 -2.28 -12.19
N PRO A 396 3.37 -3.17 -12.03
CA PRO A 396 3.56 -4.32 -12.93
C PRO A 396 2.32 -5.22 -12.96
N PHE A 397 1.88 -5.63 -14.16
CA PHE A 397 0.62 -6.36 -14.34
C PHE A 397 0.49 -7.62 -13.46
N ARG A 398 1.57 -8.41 -13.35
CA ARG A 398 1.64 -9.58 -12.46
C ARG A 398 1.29 -9.22 -11.00
N MET A 399 1.89 -8.14 -10.49
CA MET A 399 1.63 -7.61 -9.15
C MET A 399 0.21 -7.06 -9.02
N VAL A 400 -0.27 -6.32 -10.03
CA VAL A 400 -1.63 -5.76 -10.04
C VAL A 400 -2.69 -6.86 -9.90
N ARG A 401 -2.54 -7.98 -10.60
CA ARG A 401 -3.46 -9.12 -10.49
C ARG A 401 -3.51 -9.66 -9.06
N TYR A 402 -2.35 -9.93 -8.47
CA TYR A 402 -2.28 -10.49 -7.13
C TYR A 402 -2.74 -9.51 -6.05
N VAL A 403 -2.38 -8.23 -6.14
CA VAL A 403 -2.84 -7.19 -5.21
C VAL A 403 -4.35 -7.01 -5.27
N ASN A 404 -4.98 -7.09 -6.45
CA ASN A 404 -6.45 -7.07 -6.56
C ASN A 404 -7.11 -8.25 -5.83
N PHE A 405 -6.51 -9.44 -5.91
CA PHE A 405 -6.96 -10.59 -5.10
C PHE A 405 -6.82 -10.29 -3.60
N LEU A 406 -5.67 -9.77 -3.16
CA LEU A 406 -5.44 -9.45 -1.75
C LEU A 406 -6.41 -8.42 -1.20
N LEU A 407 -6.71 -7.35 -1.96
CA LEU A 407 -7.68 -6.31 -1.58
C LEU A 407 -9.08 -6.88 -1.35
N ARG A 408 -9.46 -7.92 -2.10
CA ARG A 408 -10.77 -8.55 -1.98
C ARG A 408 -10.80 -9.66 -0.92
N GLU A 409 -9.73 -10.44 -0.82
CA GLU A 409 -9.76 -11.75 -0.14
C GLU A 409 -8.90 -11.82 1.13
N TYR A 410 -7.91 -10.94 1.30
CA TYR A 410 -6.98 -10.97 2.45
C TYR A 410 -7.16 -9.75 3.34
N PHE A 411 -7.04 -8.56 2.75
CA PHE A 411 -7.00 -7.30 3.49
C PHE A 411 -8.27 -6.99 4.32
N PRO A 412 -9.51 -7.34 3.92
CA PRO A 412 -10.68 -6.99 4.72
C PRO A 412 -10.68 -7.56 6.16
N MET A 413 -10.19 -8.79 6.34
CA MET A 413 -10.05 -9.39 7.68
C MET A 413 -8.84 -8.81 8.41
N HIS A 414 -7.73 -8.60 7.71
CA HIS A 414 -6.56 -7.91 8.25
C HIS A 414 -6.91 -6.51 8.77
N ASP A 415 -7.69 -5.73 8.02
CA ASP A 415 -8.19 -4.41 8.41
C ASP A 415 -9.03 -4.48 9.70
N THR A 416 -9.84 -5.52 9.86
CA THR A 416 -10.63 -5.74 11.09
C THR A 416 -9.72 -6.00 12.31
N LEU A 417 -8.64 -6.77 12.14
CA LEU A 417 -7.66 -7.03 13.20
C LEU A 417 -6.92 -5.74 13.58
N CYS A 418 -6.44 -5.00 12.57
CA CYS A 418 -5.72 -3.74 12.74
C CYS A 418 -6.59 -2.65 13.38
N ALA A 419 -7.88 -2.56 13.01
CA ALA A 419 -8.83 -1.62 13.58
C ALA A 419 -8.97 -1.77 15.10
N THR A 420 -8.93 -3.00 15.60
CA THR A 420 -8.99 -3.28 17.04
C THR A 420 -7.71 -2.83 17.74
N GLU A 421 -6.54 -3.13 17.15
CA GLU A 421 -5.25 -2.72 17.70
C GLU A 421 -5.09 -1.19 17.69
N GLY A 422 -5.41 -0.52 16.58
CA GLY A 422 -5.32 0.93 16.47
C GLY A 422 -6.31 1.66 17.40
N ALA A 423 -7.50 1.13 17.64
CA ALA A 423 -8.42 1.67 18.65
C ALA A 423 -7.80 1.65 20.05
N LEU A 424 -7.18 0.53 20.44
CA LEU A 424 -6.47 0.42 21.72
C LEU A 424 -5.22 1.30 21.79
N MET A 425 -4.54 1.54 20.66
CA MET A 425 -3.48 2.54 20.60
C MET A 425 -4.03 3.93 20.94
N LEU A 426 -5.17 4.33 20.38
CA LEU A 426 -5.81 5.60 20.71
C LEU A 426 -6.20 5.68 22.20
N ASP A 427 -6.78 4.62 22.75
CA ASP A 427 -7.13 4.55 24.18
C ASP A 427 -5.88 4.66 25.08
N HIS A 428 -4.78 4.00 24.68
CA HIS A 428 -3.50 4.10 25.38
C HIS A 428 -2.95 5.53 25.35
N LEU A 429 -2.97 6.17 24.19
CA LEU A 429 -2.53 7.56 24.01
C LEU A 429 -3.39 8.53 24.83
N ALA A 430 -4.68 8.24 25.00
CA ALA A 430 -5.60 9.00 25.84
C ALA A 430 -5.43 8.72 27.35
N GLY A 431 -4.54 7.82 27.75
CA GLY A 431 -4.22 7.53 29.14
C GLY A 431 -5.01 6.39 29.78
N ASP A 432 -5.68 5.53 29.01
CA ASP A 432 -6.28 4.30 29.58
C ASP A 432 -5.19 3.32 30.03
N ALA A 433 -5.09 3.17 31.35
CA ALA A 433 -4.14 2.26 32.00
C ALA A 433 -4.32 0.79 31.62
N LYS A 434 -5.48 0.38 31.10
CA LYS A 434 -5.75 -1.01 30.67
C LYS A 434 -5.31 -1.28 29.23
N ALA A 435 -5.21 -0.25 28.39
CA ALA A 435 -4.99 -0.41 26.95
C ALA A 435 -3.66 -1.09 26.61
N ALA A 436 -2.57 -0.77 27.33
CA ALA A 436 -1.27 -1.41 27.13
C ALA A 436 -1.32 -2.93 27.38
N GLY A 437 -2.05 -3.36 28.42
CA GLY A 437 -2.24 -4.78 28.71
C GLY A 437 -3.05 -5.50 27.62
N ALA A 438 -4.07 -4.82 27.09
CA ALA A 438 -4.88 -5.34 25.98
C ALA A 438 -4.07 -5.44 24.68
N LEU A 439 -3.28 -4.42 24.32
CA LEU A 439 -2.38 -4.44 23.16
C LEU A 439 -1.41 -5.63 23.22
N LYS A 440 -0.81 -5.89 24.39
CA LYS A 440 0.07 -7.05 24.59
C LYS A 440 -0.61 -8.39 24.31
N GLN A 441 -1.92 -8.51 24.58
CA GLN A 441 -2.68 -9.72 24.26
C GLN A 441 -3.03 -9.85 22.78
N LEU A 442 -3.03 -8.74 22.02
CA LEU A 442 -3.32 -8.73 20.59
C LEU A 442 -2.08 -8.89 19.71
N LYS A 443 -0.87 -8.70 20.27
CA LYS A 443 0.39 -8.82 19.55
C LYS A 443 0.47 -10.17 18.80
N GLY A 444 0.94 -10.12 17.55
CA GLY A 444 1.12 -11.29 16.70
C GLY A 444 -0.15 -11.71 15.96
N ARG A 445 -1.34 -11.18 16.28
CA ARG A 445 -2.58 -11.60 15.62
C ARG A 445 -2.59 -11.35 14.12
N THR A 446 -1.98 -10.25 13.66
CA THR A 446 -1.89 -9.97 12.22
C THR A 446 -0.85 -10.84 11.54
N ALA A 447 0.26 -11.13 12.21
CA ALA A 447 1.25 -12.09 11.74
C ALA A 447 0.69 -13.53 11.67
N ASP A 448 -0.06 -13.97 12.67
CA ASP A 448 -0.70 -15.30 12.69
C ASP A 448 -1.75 -15.42 11.59
N TYR A 449 -2.54 -14.38 11.34
CA TYR A 449 -3.50 -14.35 10.24
C TYR A 449 -2.81 -14.39 8.87
N MET A 450 -1.70 -13.65 8.74
CA MET A 450 -0.86 -13.69 7.56
C MET A 450 -0.31 -15.10 7.34
N GLU A 451 0.34 -15.70 8.33
CA GLU A 451 0.88 -17.06 8.22
C GLU A 451 -0.19 -18.13 7.99
N ALA A 452 -1.39 -17.99 8.55
CA ALA A 452 -2.51 -18.89 8.24
C ALA A 452 -3.02 -18.72 6.80
N SER A 453 -2.93 -17.52 6.25
CA SER A 453 -3.35 -17.20 4.87
C SER A 453 -2.41 -17.76 3.83
N PHE A 454 -1.17 -18.07 4.20
CA PHE A 454 -0.19 -18.74 3.35
C PHE A 454 -0.10 -20.22 3.76
N GLY A 455 0.00 -21.14 2.81
CA GLY A 455 0.19 -22.56 3.13
C GLY A 455 1.45 -22.80 3.99
N LYS A 456 1.46 -23.86 4.82
CA LYS A 456 2.68 -24.34 5.47
C LYS A 456 3.52 -25.21 4.54
#